data_AF-A0A371AY53-F1
#
_entry.id   AF-A0A371AY53-F1
#
_cell.length_a   1.000
_cell.length_b   1.000
_cell.length_c   1.000
_cell.angle_alpha   90.00
_cell.angle_beta   90.00
_cell.angle_gamma   90.00
#
_symmetry.space_group_name_H-M   'P 1'
#
loop_
_entity.id
_entity.type
_entity.pdbx_description
1 polymer ?
#
loop_
_entity_poly.entity_id
_entity_poly.type
_entity_poly.pdbx_seq_one_letter_code
_entity_poly.pdbx_strand_id
1 'polypeptide(L)' 'MNRRKGIIQKNKIFIMILFFCFLFAMNYIFDLYIRPNNIDIVRNCSVAFGISLGIGIVWIKSDKNKN' A
#
# COMPACT_ATOMS: atom_id res chain seq x y z
N MET A 1 8.46 -9.74 27.18
CA MET A 1 7.21 -9.40 26.46
C MET A 1 7.39 -8.41 25.28
N ASN A 2 8.55 -7.76 25.08
CA ASN A 2 8.76 -6.78 24.00
C ASN A 2 9.13 -7.34 22.61
N ARG A 3 9.65 -8.58 22.51
CA ARG A 3 10.08 -9.14 21.21
C ARG A 3 8.91 -9.46 20.25
N ARG A 4 7.73 -9.82 20.77
CA ARG A 4 6.56 -10.16 19.94
C ARG A 4 5.96 -8.94 19.24
N LYS A 5 5.97 -7.77 19.88
CA LYS A 5 5.42 -6.52 19.32
C LYS A 5 6.18 -6.06 18.07
N GLY A 6 7.51 -6.22 18.06
CA GLY A 6 8.35 -5.86 16.90
C GLY A 6 8.16 -6.78 15.69
N ILE A 7 7.93 -8.08 15.91
CA ILE A 7 7.66 -9.05 14.82
C ILE A 7 6.31 -8.75 14.16
N ILE A 8 5.29 -8.43 14.97
CA ILE A 8 3.95 -8.08 14.46
C ILE A 8 4.02 -6.81 13.62
N GLN A 9 4.72 -5.75 14.08
CA GLN A 9 4.89 -4.52 13.31
C GLN A 9 5.63 -4.73 11.99
N LYS A 10 6.70 -5.54 11.97
CA LYS A 10 7.42 -5.88 10.73
C LYS A 10 6.52 -6.59 9.72
N ASN A 11 5.67 -7.52 10.19
CA ASN A 11 4.70 -8.19 9.33
C ASN A 11 3.65 -7.22 8.76
N LYS A 12 3.19 -6.26 9.57
CA LYS A 12 2.24 -5.22 9.11
C LYS A 12 2.86 -4.34 8.02
N ILE A 13 4.09 -3.89 8.20
CA ILE A 13 4.82 -3.10 7.20
C ILE A 13 5.04 -3.90 5.92
N PHE A 14 5.40 -5.18 6.03
CA PHE A 14 5.56 -6.05 4.87
C PHE A 14 4.27 -6.19 4.06
N ILE A 15 3.13 -6.38 4.74
CA ILE A 15 1.81 -6.43 4.09
C ILE A 15 1.49 -5.10 3.39
N MET A 16 1.82 -3.96 3.99
CA MET A 16 1.60 -2.64 3.36
C MET A 16 2.45 -2.45 2.10
N ILE A 17 3.72 -2.89 2.11
CA ILE A 17 4.59 -2.84 0.94
C ILE A 17 4.05 -3.76 -0.17
N LEU A 18 3.61 -4.96 0.19
CA LEU A 18 3.03 -5.90 -0.77
C LEU A 18 1.76 -5.34 -1.41
N PHE A 19 0.92 -4.68 -0.60
CA PHE A 19 -0.30 -4.03 -1.06
C PHE A 19 -0.02 -2.84 -1.97
N PHE A 20 1.02 -2.04 -1.67
CA PHE A 20 1.50 -0.98 -2.55
C PHE A 20 1.93 -1.53 -3.91
N CYS A 21 2.77 -2.57 -3.93
CA CYS A 21 3.22 -3.19 -5.19
C CYS A 21 2.06 -3.75 -6.00
N PHE A 22 1.07 -4.36 -5.34
CA PHE A 22 -0.14 -4.86 -5.98
C PHE A 22 -0.96 -3.74 -6.64
N LEU A 23 -1.21 -2.64 -5.90
CA LEU A 23 -1.92 -1.47 -6.42
C LEU A 23 -1.18 -0.83 -7.60
N PHE A 24 0.14 -0.72 -7.49
CA PHE A 24 0.96 -0.17 -8.57
C PHE A 24 0.85 -1.03 -9.83
N ALA A 25 0.97 -2.35 -9.71
CA ALA A 25 0.84 -3.27 -10.83
C ALA A 25 -0.56 -3.20 -11.47
N MET A 26 -1.62 -3.15 -10.65
CA MET A 26 -2.99 -3.03 -11.16
C MET A 26 -3.22 -1.70 -11.87
N ASN A 27 -2.75 -0.57 -11.32
CA ASN A 27 -2.84 0.72 -12.00
C ASN A 27 -2.05 0.74 -13.31
N TYR A 28 -0.86 0.12 -13.32
CA TYR A 28 -0.05 0.03 -14.52
C TYR A 28 -0.73 -0.81 -15.62
N ILE A 29 -1.32 -1.95 -15.26
CA ILE A 29 -2.09 -2.79 -16.20
C ILE A 29 -3.33 -2.05 -16.70
N PHE A 30 -4.02 -1.32 -15.82
CA PHE A 30 -5.19 -0.53 -16.18
C PHE A 30 -4.83 0.61 -17.15
N ASP A 31 -3.73 1.30 -16.90
CA ASP A 31 -3.19 2.31 -17.82
C ASP A 31 -2.78 1.70 -19.16
N LEU A 32 -2.14 0.53 -19.17
CA LEU A 32 -1.82 -0.19 -20.40
C LEU A 32 -3.07 -0.53 -21.22
N TYR A 33 -4.16 -0.91 -20.56
CA TYR A 33 -5.41 -1.27 -21.23
C TYR A 33 -6.17 -0.05 -21.77
N ILE A 34 -6.17 1.07 -21.05
CA ILE A 34 -7.00 2.24 -21.37
C ILE A 34 -6.23 3.32 -22.13
N ARG A 35 -4.96 3.54 -21.80
CA ARG A 35 -4.09 4.58 -22.35
C ARG A 35 -2.66 4.05 -22.61
N PRO A 36 -2.49 3.11 -23.56
CA PRO A 36 -1.20 2.47 -23.83
C PRO A 36 -0.09 3.45 -24.27
N ASN A 37 -0.45 4.60 -24.88
CA ASN A 37 0.54 5.56 -25.38
C ASN A 37 0.99 6.61 -24.36
N ASN A 38 0.35 6.72 -23.19
CA ASN A 38 0.62 7.77 -22.19
C ASN A 38 0.74 7.16 -20.79
N ILE A 39 1.72 6.27 -20.62
CA ILE A 39 1.98 5.59 -19.35
C ILE A 39 2.86 6.48 -18.48
N ASP A 40 2.25 7.15 -17.50
CA ASP A 40 2.96 7.94 -16.50
C ASP A 40 3.30 7.10 -15.27
N ILE A 41 4.52 6.57 -15.23
CA ILE A 41 5.03 5.76 -14.12
C ILE A 41 4.98 6.54 -12.80
N VAL A 42 5.34 7.83 -12.83
CA VAL A 42 5.32 8.70 -11.65
C VAL A 42 3.91 8.85 -11.10
N ARG A 43 2.91 9.05 -11.96
CA ARG A 43 1.50 9.12 -11.57
C ARG A 43 1.06 7.82 -10.92
N ASN A 44 1.36 6.67 -11.52
CA ASN A 44 0.96 5.36 -10.98
C ASN A 44 1.61 5.08 -9.63
N CYS A 45 2.87 5.48 -9.44
CA CYS A 45 3.55 5.43 -8.15
C CYS A 45 2.88 6.33 -7.12
N SER A 46 2.58 7.60 -7.46
CA SER A 46 1.92 8.54 -6.55
C SER A 46 0.53 8.06 -6.13
N VAL A 47 -0.27 7.53 -7.05
CA VAL A 47 -1.60 6.99 -6.74
C VAL A 47 -1.50 5.77 -5.83
N ALA A 48 -0.66 4.79 -6.17
CA ALA A 48 -0.46 3.61 -5.35
C ALA A 48 0.05 3.97 -3.94
N PHE A 49 0.93 4.96 -3.84
CA PHE A 49 1.49 5.44 -2.57
C PHE A 49 0.44 6.14 -1.71
N GLY A 50 -0.38 7.01 -2.31
CA GLY A 50 -1.46 7.70 -1.59
C GLY A 50 -2.48 6.72 -1.01
N ILE A 51 -2.89 5.72 -1.80
CA ILE A 51 -3.86 4.71 -1.36
C ILE A 51 -3.27 3.82 -0.26
N SER A 52 -2.01 3.37 -0.42
CA SER A 52 -1.37 2.50 0.57
C SER A 52 -1.16 3.21 1.91
N LEU A 53 -0.81 4.50 1.90
CA LEU A 53 -0.73 5.33 3.11
C LEU A 53 -2.10 5.51 3.77
N GLY A 54 -3.15 5.81 2.99
CA GLY A 54 -4.50 5.99 3.51
C GLY A 54 -5.00 4.75 4.26
N ILE A 55 -4.81 3.58 3.66
CA ILE A 55 -5.16 2.29 4.28
C ILE A 55 -4.30 2.03 5.53
N GLY A 56 -3.01 2.33 5.47
CA GLY A 56 -2.10 2.23 6.60
C GLY A 56 -2.57 3.04 7.81
N ILE A 57 -2.97 4.29 7.59
CA ILE A 57 -3.48 5.17 8.66
C ILE A 57 -4.77 4.61 9.27
N VAL A 58 -5.72 4.17 8.44
CA VAL A 58 -6.98 3.57 8.90
C VAL A 58 -6.70 2.31 9.71
N TRP A 59 -5.78 1.47 9.25
CA TRP A 59 -5.44 0.23 9.93
C TRP A 59 -4.79 0.47 11.29
N ILE A 60 -3.85 1.42 11.39
CA ILE A 60 -3.23 1.82 12.66
C ILE A 60 -4.28 2.39 13.61
N LYS A 61 -5.20 3.23 13.11
CA LYS A 61 -6.27 3.81 13.92
C LYS A 61 -7.24 2.75 14.43
N SER A 62 -7.59 1.76 13.60
CA SER A 62 -8.45 0.64 14.01
C SER A 62 -7.80 -0.25 15.07
N ASP A 63 -6.47 -0.43 15.04
CA ASP A 63 -5.71 -1.20 16.03
C ASP A 63 -5.71 -0.51 17.40
N LYS A 64 -5.67 0.83 17.42
CA LYS A 64 -5.79 1.62 18.65
C LYS A 64 -7.18 1.56 19.29
N ASN A 65 -8.24 1.39 18.50
CA ASN A 65 -9.62 1.38 19.00
C ASN A 65 -10.06 -0.01 19.52
N LYS A 66 -9.25 -1.05 19.32
CA LYS A 66 -9.50 -2.42 19.79
C LYS A 66 -8.73 -2.78 21.08
N ASN A 67 -7.83 -1.91 21.54
CA ASN A 67 -7.12 -2.02 22.83
C ASN A 67 -7.73 -1.03 23.83
#